data_AF-A0A8T4QSX1-F1
#
_entry.id   AF-A0A8T4QSX1-F1
#
_cell.length_a   1.000
_cell.length_b   1.000
_cell.length_c   1.000
_cell.angle_alpha   90.00
_cell.angle_beta   90.00
_cell.angle_gamma   90.00
#
_symmetry.space_group_name_H-M   'P 1'
#
loop_
_entity.id
_entity.type
_entity.pdbx_description
1 polymer ?
#
loop_
_entity_poly.entity_id
_entity_poly.type
_entity_poly.pdbx_seq_one_letter_code
_entity_poly.pdbx_strand_id
1 'polypeptide(L)'
;MKFFNTAYLQKHLDDKMRDITALGSVAFYLLVFVLFLAVAPSTAWLLLIGLMIIHAVAMGIRAYYFKNRPEAEKHPTWLDKIDAASFPSIHAARTIFLMFTLNRYLMNYWLMAVMVAVLMLICFSRIYLRKHDVLDLGGGLVLGTLVYFLLDFL
;
A
#
# COMPACT_ATOMS: atom_id res chain seq x y z
N MET A 1 -27.32 -22.08 23.65
CA MET A 1 -26.34 -20.99 23.43
C MET A 1 -25.57 -21.35 22.16
N LYS A 2 -25.97 -20.80 21.01
CA LYS A 2 -25.41 -21.18 19.70
C LYS A 2 -23.92 -20.82 19.70
N PHE A 3 -23.05 -21.82 19.56
CA PHE A 3 -21.70 -21.63 19.07
C PHE A 3 -21.82 -20.90 17.73
N PHE A 4 -21.68 -19.56 17.75
CA PHE A 4 -21.46 -18.80 16.55
C PHE A 4 -20.23 -19.41 15.89
N ASN A 5 -20.41 -19.95 14.69
CA ASN A 5 -19.40 -20.67 13.95
C ASN A 5 -18.19 -19.76 13.75
N THR A 6 -17.15 -19.93 14.57
CA THR A 6 -15.97 -19.08 14.60
C THR A 6 -15.31 -19.00 13.24
N ALA A 7 -15.37 -20.08 12.45
CA ALA A 7 -14.91 -20.12 11.07
C ALA A 7 -15.70 -19.19 10.12
N TYR A 8 -17.01 -19.06 10.31
CA TYR A 8 -17.86 -18.15 9.52
C TYR A 8 -17.52 -16.70 9.83
N LEU A 9 -17.39 -16.36 11.12
CA LEU A 9 -16.99 -15.02 11.55
C LEU A 9 -15.59 -14.66 11.06
N GLN A 10 -14.65 -15.59 11.15
CA GLN A 10 -13.28 -15.39 10.68
C GLN A 10 -13.24 -15.16 9.17
N LYS A 11 -13.95 -15.97 8.37
CA LYS A 11 -14.07 -15.75 6.93
C LYS A 11 -14.64 -14.37 6.59
N HIS A 12 -15.70 -13.96 7.29
CA HIS A 12 -16.31 -12.65 7.07
C HIS A 12 -15.37 -11.48 7.42
N LEU A 13 -14.55 -11.64 8.47
CA LEU A 13 -13.52 -10.66 8.82
C LEU A 13 -12.40 -10.63 7.77
N ASP A 14 -11.95 -11.79 7.30
CA ASP A 14 -10.91 -11.88 6.27
C ASP A 14 -11.35 -11.22 4.95
N ASP A 15 -12.61 -11.42 4.55
CA ASP A 15 -13.19 -10.79 3.36
C ASP A 15 -13.20 -9.25 3.52
N LYS A 16 -13.65 -8.73 4.67
CA LYS A 16 -13.60 -7.28 4.95
C LYS A 16 -12.17 -6.73 4.95
N MET A 17 -11.20 -7.48 5.46
CA MET A 17 -9.81 -7.06 5.46
C MET A 17 -9.23 -7.02 4.04
N ARG A 18 -9.65 -7.94 3.16
CA ARG A 18 -9.29 -7.90 1.74
C ARG A 18 -9.85 -6.68 1.04
N ASP A 19 -11.09 -6.31 1.32
CA ASP A 19 -11.70 -5.09 0.78
C ASP A 19 -10.94 -3.83 1.22
N ILE A 20 -10.52 -3.77 2.49
CA ILE A 20 -9.67 -2.68 2.99
C ILE A 20 -8.32 -2.66 2.27
N THR A 21 -7.69 -3.82 2.03
CA THR A 21 -6.45 -3.93 1.25
C THR A 21 -6.65 -3.44 -0.19
N ALA A 22 -7.86 -3.55 -0.76
CA ALA A 22 -8.13 -3.11 -2.13
C ALA A 22 -7.98 -1.58 -2.31
N LEU A 23 -8.18 -0.79 -1.26
CA LEU A 23 -7.84 0.64 -1.24
C LEU A 23 -6.32 0.90 -1.40
N GLY A 24 -5.51 -0.12 -1.10
CA GLY A 24 -4.08 -0.11 -1.37
C GLY A 24 -3.70 -0.72 -2.72
N SER A 25 -4.64 -1.10 -3.59
CA SER A 25 -4.37 -1.79 -4.87
C SER A 25 -3.99 -0.85 -6.01
N VAL A 26 -3.27 -1.36 -7.04
CA VAL A 26 -2.87 -0.54 -8.21
C VAL A 26 -4.09 0.08 -8.90
N ALA A 27 -5.17 -0.70 -9.06
CA ALA A 27 -6.40 -0.25 -9.69
C ALA A 27 -7.02 0.97 -8.99
N PHE A 28 -7.02 1.00 -7.65
CA PHE A 28 -7.49 2.15 -6.90
C PHE A 28 -6.66 3.41 -7.22
N TYR A 29 -5.33 3.30 -7.22
CA TYR A 29 -4.47 4.46 -7.54
C TYR A 29 -4.60 4.90 -9.01
N LEU A 30 -4.84 3.98 -9.95
CA LEU A 30 -5.11 4.34 -11.34
C LEU A 30 -6.44 5.11 -11.48
N LEU A 31 -7.47 4.72 -10.72
CA LEU A 31 -8.71 5.49 -10.66
C LEU A 31 -8.45 6.90 -10.11
N VAL A 32 -7.71 7.02 -9.00
CA VAL A 32 -7.33 8.33 -8.44
C VAL A 32 -6.54 9.15 -9.45
N PHE A 33 -5.58 8.55 -10.17
CA PHE A 33 -4.85 9.21 -11.25
C PHE A 33 -5.77 9.78 -12.33
N VAL A 34 -6.74 9.01 -12.83
CA VAL A 34 -7.69 9.49 -13.85
C VAL A 34 -8.53 10.66 -13.32
N LEU A 35 -8.98 10.61 -12.06
CA LEU A 35 -9.71 11.72 -11.44
C LEU A 35 -8.85 12.98 -11.34
N PHE A 36 -7.59 12.83 -10.95
CA PHE A 36 -6.64 13.95 -10.89
C PHE A 36 -6.27 14.49 -12.26
N LEU A 37 -6.25 13.65 -13.31
CA LEU A 37 -5.93 14.08 -14.66
C LEU A 37 -6.92 15.14 -15.18
N ALA A 38 -8.18 15.08 -14.76
CA ALA A 38 -9.20 16.04 -15.16
C ALA A 38 -9.15 17.36 -14.36
N VAL A 39 -8.70 17.33 -13.10
CA VAL A 39 -8.84 18.46 -12.17
C VAL A 39 -7.49 19.14 -11.88
N ALA A 40 -6.40 18.36 -11.79
CA ALA A 40 -5.06 18.83 -11.51
C ALA A 40 -4.00 17.94 -12.21
N PRO A 41 -3.77 18.14 -13.52
CA PRO A 41 -2.88 17.30 -14.32
C PRO A 41 -1.45 17.19 -13.78
N SER A 42 -0.90 18.28 -13.21
CA SER A 42 0.43 18.26 -12.59
C SER A 42 0.51 17.28 -11.41
N THR A 43 -0.50 17.31 -10.52
CA THR A 43 -0.63 16.36 -9.41
C THR A 43 -0.87 14.93 -9.91
N ALA A 44 -1.58 14.75 -11.02
CA ALA A 44 -1.76 13.44 -11.65
C ALA A 44 -0.43 12.84 -12.12
N TRP A 45 0.41 13.63 -12.80
CA TRP A 45 1.73 13.19 -13.24
C TRP A 45 2.67 12.90 -12.07
N LEU A 46 2.65 13.74 -11.03
CA LEU A 46 3.36 13.48 -9.77
C LEU A 46 2.95 12.11 -9.19
N LEU A 47 1.64 11.85 -9.13
CA LEU A 47 1.11 10.57 -8.65
C LEU A 47 1.62 9.39 -9.49
N LEU A 48 1.51 9.47 -10.81
CA LEU A 48 1.91 8.38 -11.71
C LEU A 48 3.42 8.10 -11.64
N ILE A 49 4.24 9.14 -11.72
CA ILE A 49 5.71 9.03 -11.66
C ILE A 49 6.14 8.46 -10.31
N GLY A 50 5.59 8.97 -9.21
CA GLY A 50 5.91 8.45 -7.88
C GLY A 50 5.51 6.99 -7.69
N LEU A 51 4.35 6.57 -8.22
CA LEU A 51 3.95 5.16 -8.21
C LEU A 51 4.93 4.28 -9.01
N MET A 52 5.40 4.74 -10.17
CA MET A 52 6.40 4.01 -10.96
C MET A 52 7.73 3.88 -10.21
N ILE A 53 8.22 4.95 -9.59
CA ILE A 53 9.45 4.94 -8.79
C ILE A 53 9.31 4.00 -7.59
N ILE A 54 8.21 4.08 -6.84
CA ILE A 54 7.95 3.18 -5.70
C ILE A 54 7.99 1.72 -6.13
N HIS A 55 7.35 1.35 -7.25
CA HIS A 55 7.38 -0.02 -7.74
C HIS A 55 8.78 -0.42 -8.21
N ALA A 56 9.47 0.42 -8.99
CA ALA A 56 10.81 0.13 -9.46
C ALA A 56 11.78 -0.11 -8.30
N VAL A 57 11.79 0.79 -7.30
CA VAL A 57 12.65 0.67 -6.12
C VAL A 57 12.25 -0.53 -5.26
N ALA A 58 10.96 -0.73 -5.00
CA ALA A 58 10.51 -1.87 -4.20
C ALA A 58 10.84 -3.20 -4.87
N MET A 59 10.64 -3.34 -6.19
CA MET A 59 10.99 -4.54 -6.93
C MET A 59 12.51 -4.77 -6.95
N GLY A 60 13.31 -3.70 -7.07
CA GLY A 60 14.76 -3.78 -6.93
C GLY A 60 15.20 -4.28 -5.54
N ILE A 61 14.61 -3.73 -4.47
CA ILE A 61 14.87 -4.19 -3.10
C ILE A 61 14.46 -5.65 -2.93
N ARG A 62 13.29 -6.05 -3.43
CA ARG A 62 12.77 -7.43 -3.33
C ARG A 62 13.62 -8.43 -4.09
N ALA A 63 14.18 -8.03 -5.23
CA ALA A 63 15.09 -8.86 -6.01
C ALA A 63 16.44 -9.06 -5.30
N TYR A 64 16.94 -8.05 -4.57
CA TYR A 64 18.21 -8.11 -3.85
C TYR A 64 18.08 -8.74 -2.44
N TYR A 65 17.07 -8.31 -1.68
CA TYR A 65 16.77 -8.74 -0.32
C TYR A 65 15.44 -9.49 -0.28
N PHE A 66 15.52 -10.79 -0.56
CA PHE A 66 14.36 -11.67 -0.48
C PHE A 66 14.04 -12.01 0.99
N LYS A 67 12.98 -11.38 1.52
CA LYS A 67 12.42 -11.70 2.83
C LYS A 67 11.13 -12.52 2.66
N ASN A 68 11.04 -13.65 3.34
CA ASN A 68 9.84 -14.49 3.32
C ASN A 68 8.66 -13.76 3.99
N ARG A 69 7.44 -14.00 3.49
CA ARG A 69 6.20 -13.58 4.14
C ARG A 69 5.92 -14.43 5.39
N PRO A 70 5.20 -13.89 6.39
CA PRO A 70 4.84 -14.64 7.61
C PRO A 70 4.09 -15.95 7.33
N GLU A 71 3.23 -15.97 6.31
CA GLU A 71 2.69 -17.22 5.75
C GLU A 71 3.27 -17.46 4.36
N ALA A 72 4.17 -18.45 4.29
CA ALA A 72 4.83 -18.84 3.05
C ALA A 72 3.83 -19.56 2.13
N GLU A 73 3.45 -18.91 1.03
CA GLU A 73 2.77 -19.56 -0.09
C GLU A 73 3.79 -20.34 -0.92
N LYS A 74 3.38 -21.50 -1.49
CA LYS A 74 4.25 -22.27 -2.39
C LYS A 74 4.29 -21.56 -3.74
N HIS A 75 5.45 -20.99 -4.09
CA HIS A 75 5.64 -20.23 -5.33
C HIS A 75 6.51 -21.04 -6.33
N PRO A 76 5.95 -21.48 -7.48
CA PRO A 76 6.67 -22.31 -8.43
C PRO A 76 7.63 -21.52 -9.35
N THR A 77 7.46 -20.21 -9.55
CA THR A 77 8.25 -19.42 -10.53
C THR A 77 9.20 -18.42 -9.87
N TRP A 78 10.25 -18.00 -10.60
CA TRP A 78 11.19 -16.95 -10.16
C TRP A 78 10.54 -15.56 -10.01
N LEU A 79 9.59 -15.22 -10.89
CA LEU A 79 8.76 -14.00 -10.76
C LEU A 79 7.90 -14.05 -9.49
N ASP A 80 7.27 -15.21 -9.24
CA ASP A 80 6.47 -15.44 -8.04
C ASP A 80 7.33 -15.31 -6.78
N LYS A 81 8.63 -15.65 -6.82
CA LYS A 81 9.57 -15.38 -5.73
C LYS A 81 9.78 -13.89 -5.49
N ILE A 82 10.00 -13.08 -6.52
CA ILE A 82 10.18 -11.63 -6.31
C ILE A 82 8.89 -11.02 -5.73
N ASP A 83 7.74 -11.45 -6.23
CA ASP A 83 6.45 -11.03 -5.68
C ASP A 83 6.22 -11.56 -4.26
N ALA A 84 6.72 -12.75 -3.93
CA ALA A 84 6.65 -13.35 -2.60
C ALA A 84 7.46 -12.58 -1.56
N ALA A 85 8.41 -11.73 -1.95
CA ALA A 85 9.16 -10.92 -1.01
C ALA A 85 8.22 -10.00 -0.20
N SER A 86 8.38 -10.00 1.11
CA SER A 86 7.55 -9.23 2.04
C SER A 86 8.04 -7.80 2.22
N PHE A 87 9.36 -7.58 2.20
CA PHE A 87 9.97 -6.26 2.41
C PHE A 87 10.31 -5.55 1.08
N PRO A 88 10.02 -4.25 0.92
CA PRO A 88 9.14 -3.43 1.75
C PRO A 88 7.66 -3.62 1.35
N SER A 89 6.75 -3.11 2.18
CA SER A 89 5.32 -3.09 1.87
C SER A 89 4.99 -2.02 0.83
N ILE A 90 4.75 -2.44 -0.41
CA ILE A 90 4.29 -1.56 -1.51
C ILE A 90 2.91 -0.93 -1.19
N HIS A 91 2.06 -1.61 -0.42
CA HIS A 91 0.77 -1.05 -0.01
C HIS A 91 0.98 0.15 0.92
N ALA A 92 1.81 0.01 1.95
CA ALA A 92 2.12 1.11 2.86
C ALA A 92 2.82 2.28 2.13
N ALA A 93 3.78 1.97 1.25
CA ALA A 93 4.51 2.98 0.47
C ALA A 93 3.59 3.82 -0.42
N ARG A 94 2.64 3.21 -1.12
CA ARG A 94 1.70 3.95 -1.97
C ARG A 94 0.71 4.79 -1.16
N THR A 95 0.21 4.25 -0.04
CA THR A 95 -0.79 4.96 0.75
C THR A 95 -0.20 6.20 1.41
N ILE A 96 1.00 6.12 1.99
CA ILE A 96 1.66 7.31 2.57
C ILE A 96 2.00 8.34 1.48
N PHE A 97 2.45 7.88 0.30
CA PHE A 97 2.77 8.75 -0.83
C PHE A 97 1.51 9.50 -1.34
N LEU A 98 0.39 8.80 -1.48
CA LEU A 98 -0.88 9.44 -1.85
C LEU A 98 -1.37 10.40 -0.78
N MET A 99 -1.26 10.05 0.49
CA MET A 99 -1.62 10.95 1.59
C MET A 99 -0.88 12.28 1.48
N PHE A 100 0.44 12.27 1.28
CA PHE A 100 1.21 13.51 1.09
C PHE A 100 0.85 14.25 -0.20
N THR A 101 0.66 13.53 -1.31
CA THR A 101 0.23 14.10 -2.59
C THR A 101 -1.12 14.84 -2.47
N LEU A 102 -2.08 14.23 -1.78
CA LEU A 102 -3.38 14.84 -1.49
C LEU A 102 -3.27 16.03 -0.55
N ASN A 103 -2.41 15.93 0.47
CA ASN A 103 -2.18 17.02 1.41
C ASN A 103 -1.59 18.25 0.71
N ARG A 104 -0.66 18.08 -0.24
CA ARG A 104 -0.13 19.18 -1.06
C ARG A 104 -1.22 19.87 -1.87
N TYR A 105 -2.13 19.11 -2.45
CA TYR A 105 -3.15 19.65 -3.34
C TYR A 105 -4.33 20.31 -2.59
N LEU A 106 -4.83 19.68 -1.52
CA LEU A 106 -6.05 20.11 -0.84
C LEU A 106 -5.79 20.87 0.47
N MET A 107 -4.62 20.69 1.09
CA MET A 107 -4.22 21.33 2.36
C MET A 107 -5.32 21.27 3.45
N ASN A 108 -6.08 20.18 3.50
CA ASN A 108 -7.24 20.04 4.37
C ASN A 108 -6.96 19.07 5.54
N TYR A 109 -7.00 19.60 6.77
CA TYR A 109 -6.74 18.83 7.99
C TYR A 109 -7.69 17.64 8.19
N TRP A 110 -8.97 17.78 7.83
CA TRP A 110 -9.94 16.68 7.95
C TRP A 110 -9.64 15.56 6.98
N LEU A 111 -9.26 15.90 5.75
CA LEU A 111 -8.84 14.90 4.77
C LEU A 111 -7.58 14.17 5.25
N MET A 112 -6.62 14.89 5.84
CA MET A 112 -5.41 14.28 6.39
C MET A 112 -5.75 13.28 7.50
N ALA A 113 -6.66 13.62 8.42
CA ALA A 113 -7.11 12.71 9.46
C ALA A 113 -7.76 11.43 8.88
N VAL A 114 -8.59 11.58 7.83
CA VAL A 114 -9.18 10.43 7.12
C VAL A 114 -8.11 9.58 6.45
N MET A 115 -7.13 10.19 5.78
CA MET A 115 -6.04 9.46 5.11
C MET A 115 -5.15 8.72 6.11
N VAL A 116 -4.87 9.31 7.28
CA VAL A 116 -4.15 8.63 8.38
C VAL A 116 -4.95 7.42 8.86
N ALA A 117 -6.27 7.54 9.02
CA ALA A 117 -7.12 6.41 9.36
C ALA A 117 -7.09 5.31 8.28
N VAL A 118 -7.19 5.67 7.00
CA VAL A 118 -7.10 4.73 5.86
C VAL A 118 -5.73 4.04 5.84
N LEU A 119 -4.64 4.77 6.06
CA LEU A 119 -3.29 4.22 6.15
C LEU A 119 -3.18 3.19 7.27
N MET A 120 -3.65 3.53 8.48
CA MET A 120 -3.65 2.60 9.62
C MET A 120 -4.49 1.36 9.34
N LEU A 121 -5.66 1.50 8.72
CA LEU A 121 -6.53 0.38 8.34
C LEU A 121 -5.87 -0.54 7.31
N ILE A 122 -5.21 0.02 6.29
CA ILE A 122 -4.46 -0.76 5.30
C ILE A 122 -3.32 -1.49 5.98
N CYS A 123 -2.49 -0.81 6.76
CA CYS A 123 -1.38 -1.41 7.52
C CYS A 123 -1.86 -2.55 8.42
N PHE A 124 -2.94 -2.32 9.17
CA PHE A 124 -3.55 -3.33 10.04
C PHE A 124 -4.04 -4.54 9.24
N SER A 125 -4.75 -4.32 8.13
CA SER A 125 -5.21 -5.39 7.24
C SER A 125 -4.05 -6.26 6.73
N ARG A 126 -2.89 -5.66 6.40
CA ARG A 126 -1.71 -6.41 5.95
C ARG A 126 -1.09 -7.29 7.03
N ILE A 127 -1.05 -6.82 8.28
CA ILE A 127 -0.61 -7.63 9.43
C ILE A 127 -1.62 -8.74 9.73
N TYR A 128 -2.91 -8.39 9.77
CA TYR A 128 -3.99 -9.33 10.07
C TYR A 128 -4.04 -10.48 9.05
N LEU A 129 -3.90 -10.18 7.76
CA LEU A 129 -3.81 -11.17 6.68
C LEU A 129 -2.43 -11.86 6.59
N ARG A 130 -1.53 -11.60 7.55
CA ARG A 130 -0.19 -12.20 7.68
C ARG A 130 0.67 -12.06 6.43
N LYS A 131 0.47 -10.98 5.67
CA LYS A 131 1.23 -10.68 4.45
C LYS A 131 2.51 -9.91 4.75
N HIS A 132 2.55 -9.16 5.84
CA HIS A 132 3.68 -8.30 6.21
C HIS A 132 3.84 -8.25 7.73
N ASP A 133 5.06 -8.04 8.19
CA ASP A 133 5.34 -7.63 9.57
C ASP A 133 5.47 -6.11 9.71
N VAL A 134 5.69 -5.63 10.94
CA VAL A 134 5.80 -4.20 11.25
C VAL A 134 7.01 -3.56 10.55
N LEU A 135 8.10 -4.30 10.35
CA LEU A 135 9.29 -3.79 9.66
C LEU A 135 9.04 -3.60 8.17
N ASP A 136 8.29 -4.50 7.54
CA ASP A 136 7.88 -4.36 6.13
C ASP A 136 7.04 -3.11 5.91
N LEU A 137 6.12 -2.84 6.85
CA LEU A 137 5.31 -1.63 6.83
C LEU A 137 6.17 -0.38 7.05
N GLY A 138 7.07 -0.39 8.04
CA GLY A 138 8.00 0.70 8.29
C GLY A 138 8.87 1.03 7.07
N GLY A 139 9.44 0.01 6.43
CA GLY A 139 10.21 0.18 5.19
C GLY A 139 9.36 0.74 4.05
N GLY A 140 8.11 0.32 3.94
CA GLY A 140 7.15 0.89 3.00
C GLY A 140 6.86 2.36 3.28
N LEU A 141 6.57 2.72 4.53
CA LEU A 141 6.29 4.10 4.94
C LEU A 141 7.48 5.02 4.65
N VAL A 142 8.70 4.58 4.97
CA VAL A 142 9.94 5.32 4.66
C VAL A 142 10.08 5.50 3.15
N LEU A 143 9.95 4.42 2.37
CA LEU A 143 10.07 4.48 0.91
C LEU A 143 9.09 5.48 0.29
N GLY A 144 7.81 5.40 0.62
CA GLY A 144 6.79 6.29 0.07
C GLY A 144 7.02 7.75 0.47
N THR A 145 7.46 8.00 1.70
CA THR A 145 7.80 9.33 2.19
C THR A 145 8.99 9.93 1.45
N LEU A 146 10.07 9.15 1.27
CA LEU A 146 11.26 9.60 0.55
C LEU A 146 10.96 9.91 -0.92
N VAL A 147 10.18 9.05 -1.59
CA VAL A 147 9.78 9.29 -2.99
C VAL A 147 8.93 10.56 -3.12
N TYR A 148 8.02 10.80 -2.18
CA TYR A 148 7.25 12.05 -2.15
C TYR A 148 8.17 13.26 -2.07
N PHE A 149 9.03 13.34 -1.05
CA PHE A 149 9.91 14.50 -0.89
C PHE A 149 10.92 14.67 -2.02
N LEU A 150 11.40 13.58 -2.62
CA LEU A 150 12.26 13.64 -3.80
C LEU A 150 11.57 14.31 -4.98
N LEU A 151 10.31 13.95 -5.26
CA LEU A 151 9.57 14.51 -6.38
C LEU A 151 8.98 15.89 -6.09
N ASP A 152 8.64 16.16 -4.84
CA ASP A 152 8.11 17.46 -4.39
C ASP A 152 9.13 18.60 -4.53
N PHE A 153 10.42 18.25 -4.40
CA PHE A 153 11.57 19.14 -4.52
C PHE A 153 11.96 19.47 -5.98
N LEU A 154 11.55 18.64 -6.93
CA LEU A 154 11.85 18.80 -8.37
C LEU A 154 10.79 19.65 -9.08
#